data_AF-A0A8H7ER82-F1
#
_entry.id   AF-A0A8H7ER82-F1
#
_cell.length_a   1.000
_cell.length_b   1.000
_cell.length_c   1.000
_cell.angle_alpha   90.00
_cell.angle_beta   90.00
_cell.angle_gamma   90.00
#
_symmetry.space_group_name_H-M   'P 1'
#
loop_
_entity.id
_entity.type
_entity.pdbx_description
1 polymer ?
#
loop_
_entity_poly.entity_id
_entity_poly.type
_entity_poly.pdbx_seq_one_letter_code
_entity_poly.pdbx_strand_id
1 'polypeptide(L)'
;MNITGQQPPAYHYENSTTFVDPTWRNPNNLTIRRCILDFTVPKTMQGPVFMYYRLTNFYQNHRQYIKSFDADQLAGRPVSLSTSSASCAPLAATDTGHVVYPCGLIANSMFNDTASNFTSVNAPVPMTYDFSRVGIAWPTDRKKYGQTQYSLSQIVPPPNWASRYPNGRYNEENPPPDLSTMERFMVWMHVAALPDFRKIWGRNDHDNLVAGRWRVAIDMNFDTLKYGGTKWLVLSTTTPLGGRNPYMGITYMAIGTLCLFLGLLFTIRHCVKPRKLGDLSYLSWNQPGGGLPKNTLRRKHLHQE
;
A
#
# COMPACT_ATOMS: atom_id res chain seq x y z
N MET A 1 18.92 -32.34 -4.54
CA MET A 1 17.71 -33.04 -4.05
C MET A 1 16.55 -32.62 -4.92
N ASN A 2 15.96 -33.57 -5.62
CA ASN A 2 14.84 -33.38 -6.53
C ASN A 2 13.58 -33.10 -5.69
N ILE A 3 13.12 -31.84 -5.62
CA ILE A 3 11.88 -31.49 -4.89
C ILE A 3 10.69 -31.92 -5.75
N THR A 4 10.44 -33.23 -5.77
CA THR A 4 9.24 -33.83 -6.33
C THR A 4 8.12 -33.61 -5.33
N GLY A 5 7.30 -32.59 -5.61
CA GLY A 5 6.10 -32.24 -4.85
C GLY A 5 6.23 -30.90 -4.13
N GLN A 6 5.81 -29.82 -4.80
CA GLN A 6 5.53 -28.56 -4.11
C GLN A 6 4.40 -28.83 -3.10
N GLN A 7 4.74 -28.87 -1.82
CA GLN A 7 3.76 -29.10 -0.77
C GLN A 7 2.87 -27.85 -0.65
N PRO A 8 1.54 -27.99 -0.66
CA PRO A 8 0.67 -26.85 -0.46
C PRO A 8 0.90 -26.26 0.94
N PRO A 9 0.61 -24.96 1.14
CA PRO A 9 0.65 -24.38 2.46
C PRO A 9 -0.25 -25.15 3.43
N ALA A 10 0.28 -25.48 4.59
CA ALA A 10 -0.44 -26.17 5.65
C ALA A 10 -0.40 -25.31 6.91
N TYR A 11 -1.51 -25.24 7.63
CA TYR A 11 -1.58 -24.43 8.85
C TYR A 11 -2.37 -25.13 9.94
N HIS A 12 -2.09 -24.77 11.18
CA HIS A 12 -2.91 -25.11 12.33
C HIS A 12 -2.97 -23.93 13.30
N TYR A 13 -3.91 -24.00 14.24
CA TYR A 13 -4.07 -22.99 15.27
C TYR A 13 -3.64 -23.53 16.63
N GLU A 14 -2.98 -22.68 17.40
CA GLU A 14 -2.67 -22.92 18.80
C GLU A 14 -3.06 -21.69 19.62
N ASN A 15 -3.37 -21.89 20.89
CA ASN A 15 -3.61 -20.80 21.83
C ASN A 15 -2.33 -20.54 22.63
N SER A 16 -1.97 -19.26 22.76
CA SER A 16 -0.80 -18.81 23.51
C SER A 16 -1.18 -17.71 24.49
N THR A 17 -0.45 -17.62 25.59
CA THR A 17 -0.52 -16.49 26.54
C THR A 17 0.65 -15.52 26.36
N THR A 18 1.61 -15.84 25.49
CA THR A 18 2.76 -14.99 25.14
C THR A 18 2.66 -14.52 23.70
N PHE A 19 3.05 -13.27 23.43
CA PHE A 19 3.11 -12.73 22.07
C PHE A 19 4.37 -13.21 21.33
N VAL A 20 4.30 -13.30 20.00
CA VAL A 20 5.44 -13.59 19.12
C VAL A 20 6.51 -12.50 19.22
N ASP A 21 6.08 -11.25 19.39
CA ASP A 21 6.98 -10.11 19.54
C ASP A 21 7.33 -9.94 21.04
N PRO A 22 8.56 -10.30 21.47
CA PRO A 22 8.90 -10.39 22.90
C PRO A 22 8.94 -9.02 23.59
N THR A 23 8.96 -7.93 22.82
CA THR A 23 8.85 -6.56 23.33
C THR A 23 7.49 -6.28 23.96
N TRP A 24 6.45 -7.04 23.58
CA TRP A 24 5.10 -6.86 24.09
C TRP A 24 4.82 -7.80 25.24
N ARG A 25 4.38 -7.23 26.36
CA ARG A 25 3.85 -7.97 27.51
C ARG A 25 2.37 -8.29 27.29
N ASN A 26 1.87 -9.29 28.02
CA ASN A 26 0.44 -9.63 28.04
C ASN A 26 -0.17 -9.36 29.43
N PRO A 27 -0.28 -8.09 29.85
CA PRO A 27 -0.65 -7.76 31.22
C PRO A 27 -2.11 -8.10 31.54
N ASN A 28 -2.97 -8.22 30.52
CA ASN A 28 -4.38 -8.58 30.67
C ASN A 28 -4.63 -10.09 30.49
N ASN A 29 -3.57 -10.92 30.42
CA ASN A 29 -3.65 -12.37 30.22
C ASN A 29 -4.57 -12.77 29.04
N LEU A 30 -4.46 -12.03 27.94
CA LEU A 30 -5.23 -12.28 26.72
C LEU A 30 -4.90 -13.67 26.17
N THR A 31 -5.92 -14.40 25.73
CA THR A 31 -5.72 -15.63 24.96
C THR A 31 -5.46 -15.25 23.51
N ILE A 32 -4.25 -15.53 23.03
CA ILE A 32 -3.80 -15.19 21.68
C ILE A 32 -3.98 -16.42 20.79
N ARG A 33 -4.83 -16.30 19.77
CA ARG A 33 -4.97 -17.33 18.75
C ARG A 33 -3.83 -17.19 17.74
N ARG A 34 -2.90 -18.15 17.74
CA ARG A 34 -1.74 -18.16 16.87
C ARG A 34 -1.95 -19.13 15.71
N CYS A 35 -1.63 -18.68 14.51
CA CYS A 35 -1.60 -19.50 13.31
C CYS A 35 -0.15 -19.90 13.02
N ILE A 36 0.12 -21.20 13.00
CA ILE A 36 1.40 -21.74 12.56
C ILE A 36 1.23 -22.16 11.11
N LEU A 37 1.89 -21.42 10.21
CA LEU A 37 1.81 -21.61 8.77
C LEU A 37 3.12 -22.16 8.22
N ASP A 38 3.05 -23.34 7.63
CA ASP A 38 4.13 -23.96 6.86
C ASP A 38 3.88 -23.74 5.37
N PHE A 39 4.88 -23.23 4.67
CA PHE A 39 4.79 -22.96 3.23
C PHE A 39 6.10 -23.32 2.52
N THR A 40 6.00 -23.58 1.22
CA THR A 40 7.14 -23.91 0.37
C THR A 40 7.56 -22.70 -0.47
N VAL A 41 8.83 -22.35 -0.39
CA VAL A 41 9.50 -21.43 -1.32
C VAL A 41 10.03 -22.28 -2.48
N PRO A 42 9.41 -22.24 -3.68
CA PRO A 42 9.73 -23.18 -4.76
C PRO A 42 11.08 -22.89 -5.42
N LYS A 43 11.49 -21.62 -5.42
CA LYS A 43 12.77 -21.15 -5.97
C LYS A 43 13.35 -20.10 -5.04
N THR A 44 14.67 -20.14 -4.85
CA THR A 44 15.40 -19.15 -4.04
C THR A 44 15.06 -17.74 -4.50
N MET A 45 14.53 -16.94 -3.58
CA MET A 45 14.25 -15.52 -3.80
C MET A 45 15.53 -14.73 -3.53
N GLN A 46 16.03 -14.04 -4.55
CA GLN A 46 17.21 -13.18 -4.43
C GLN A 46 16.83 -11.88 -3.69
N GLY A 47 17.64 -11.48 -2.72
CA GLY A 47 17.42 -10.26 -1.94
C GLY A 47 17.45 -8.99 -2.80
N PRO A 48 16.77 -7.89 -2.38
CA PRO A 48 16.00 -7.76 -1.13
C PRO A 48 14.65 -8.49 -1.18
N VAL A 49 14.30 -9.16 -0.08
CA VAL A 49 13.02 -9.86 0.11
C VAL A 49 12.13 -9.08 1.08
N PHE A 50 10.90 -8.84 0.66
CA PHE A 50 9.92 -8.07 1.41
C PHE A 50 8.76 -8.97 1.85
N MET A 51 8.40 -8.83 3.12
CA MET A 51 7.19 -9.41 3.69
C MET A 51 6.12 -8.33 3.75
N TYR A 52 4.99 -8.59 3.09
CA TYR A 52 3.80 -7.74 3.11
C TYR A 52 2.63 -8.49 3.74
N TYR A 53 1.72 -7.75 4.35
CA TYR A 53 0.34 -8.20 4.48
C TYR A 53 -0.52 -7.56 3.41
N ARG A 54 -1.49 -8.30 2.88
CA ARG A 54 -2.52 -7.79 1.97
C ARG A 54 -3.86 -7.82 2.69
N LEU A 55 -4.60 -6.72 2.64
CA LEU A 55 -5.99 -6.67 3.09
C LEU A 55 -6.89 -6.44 1.89
N THR A 56 -8.00 -7.17 1.82
CA THR A 56 -9.06 -6.94 0.82
C THR A 56 -10.30 -6.38 1.49
N ASN A 57 -11.10 -5.63 0.72
CA ASN A 57 -12.36 -5.05 1.17
C ASN A 57 -12.21 -4.10 2.38
N PHE A 58 -11.06 -3.42 2.51
CA PHE A 58 -10.79 -2.48 3.61
C PHE A 58 -10.60 -1.05 3.07
N TYR A 59 -11.55 -0.16 3.33
CA TYR A 59 -11.63 1.15 2.68
C TYR A 59 -10.86 2.25 3.40
N GLN A 60 -9.52 2.21 3.36
CA GLN A 60 -8.69 3.33 3.85
C GLN A 60 -8.92 4.64 3.08
N ASN A 61 -9.45 4.54 1.87
CA ASN A 61 -9.70 5.67 1.00
C ASN A 61 -11.03 6.40 1.27
N HIS A 62 -11.81 5.97 2.28
CA HIS A 62 -13.05 6.64 2.62
C HIS A 62 -12.80 8.07 3.14
N ARG A 63 -13.59 9.05 2.68
CA ARG A 63 -13.37 10.49 2.96
C ARG A 63 -13.24 10.81 4.45
N GLN A 64 -14.10 10.25 5.28
CA GLN A 64 -14.06 10.45 6.74
C GLN A 64 -12.86 9.73 7.38
N TYR A 65 -12.46 8.58 6.83
CA TYR A 65 -11.34 7.81 7.34
C TYR A 65 -10.02 8.55 7.14
N ILE A 66 -9.75 9.02 5.90
CA ILE A 66 -8.51 9.74 5.55
C ILE A 66 -8.33 11.00 6.41
N LYS A 67 -9.43 11.68 6.76
CA LYS A 67 -9.38 12.94 7.50
C LYS A 67 -9.25 12.76 9.02
N SER A 68 -9.46 11.56 9.53
CA SER A 68 -9.58 11.31 10.97
C SER A 68 -8.22 10.98 11.57
N PHE A 69 -7.39 12.01 11.74
CA PHE A 69 -6.12 12.00 12.47
C PHE A 69 -5.71 13.45 12.79
N ASP A 70 -4.80 13.64 13.75
CA ASP A 70 -4.25 14.96 14.08
C ASP A 70 -2.73 14.99 13.87
N ALA A 71 -2.27 15.86 12.97
CA ALA A 71 -0.86 15.90 12.56
C ALA A 71 0.08 16.39 13.68
N ASP A 72 -0.36 17.34 14.50
CA ASP A 72 0.44 17.85 15.62
C ASP A 72 0.58 16.77 16.70
N GLN A 73 -0.50 16.04 16.96
CA GLN A 73 -0.47 14.89 17.87
C GLN A 73 0.51 13.81 17.42
N LEU A 74 0.52 13.48 16.12
CA LEU A 74 1.45 12.50 15.54
C LEU A 74 2.90 12.98 15.57
N ALA A 75 3.12 14.29 15.41
CA ALA A 75 4.42 14.92 15.55
C ALA A 75 4.91 15.01 17.01
N GLY A 76 4.13 14.51 17.98
CA GLY A 76 4.47 14.45 19.39
C GLY A 76 4.00 15.65 20.22
N ARG A 77 3.29 16.61 19.61
CA ARG A 77 2.82 17.83 20.28
C ARG A 77 1.48 17.59 20.98
N PRO A 78 1.32 17.99 22.25
CA PRO A 78 0.03 17.91 22.92
C PRO A 78 -0.97 18.87 22.28
N VAL A 79 -2.18 18.39 22.00
CA VAL A 79 -3.29 19.18 21.45
C VAL A 79 -4.44 19.22 22.45
N SER A 80 -5.17 20.33 22.46
CA SER A 80 -6.34 20.47 23.32
C SER A 80 -7.48 19.54 22.90
N LEU A 81 -8.41 19.29 23.81
CA LEU A 81 -9.58 18.45 23.57
C LEU A 81 -10.43 18.98 22.40
N SER A 82 -10.57 20.30 22.28
CA SER A 82 -11.33 20.95 21.20
C SER A 82 -10.69 20.73 19.83
N THR A 83 -9.36 20.87 19.74
CA THR A 83 -8.60 20.67 18.50
C THR A 83 -8.63 19.20 18.09
N SER A 84 -8.38 18.30 19.04
CA SER A 84 -8.46 16.85 18.79
C SER A 84 -9.85 16.46 18.31
N SER A 85 -10.92 17.01 18.91
CA SER A 85 -12.30 16.73 18.50
C SER A 85 -12.62 17.18 17.08
N ALA A 86 -12.02 18.27 16.60
CA ALA A 86 -12.20 18.74 15.23
C ALA A 86 -11.46 17.83 14.21
N SER A 87 -10.24 17.38 14.53
CA SER A 87 -9.38 16.62 13.61
C SER A 87 -9.66 15.11 13.62
N CYS A 88 -10.00 14.55 14.79
CA CYS A 88 -10.02 13.11 15.03
C CYS A 88 -11.41 12.52 15.29
N ALA A 89 -12.49 13.30 15.15
CA ALA A 89 -13.84 12.77 15.33
C ALA A 89 -14.09 11.49 14.50
N PRO A 90 -14.82 10.51 15.04
CA PRO A 90 -15.43 10.47 16.37
C PRO A 90 -14.48 10.00 17.50
N LEU A 91 -13.23 9.64 17.19
CA LEU A 91 -12.27 9.01 18.12
C LEU A 91 -11.20 9.99 18.61
N ALA A 92 -11.65 11.15 19.09
CA ALA A 92 -10.78 12.20 19.59
C ALA A 92 -10.57 12.14 21.11
N ALA A 93 -11.64 11.86 21.85
CA ALA A 93 -11.67 11.88 23.30
C ALA A 93 -12.65 10.85 23.84
N THR A 94 -12.46 10.47 25.11
CA THR A 94 -13.44 9.68 25.86
C THR A 94 -14.47 10.57 26.53
N ASP A 95 -15.61 9.99 26.92
CA ASP A 95 -16.67 10.68 27.67
C ASP A 95 -16.17 11.24 29.02
N THR A 96 -15.09 10.66 29.55
CA THR A 96 -14.40 11.09 30.77
C THR A 96 -13.42 12.25 30.57
N GLY A 97 -13.36 12.84 29.37
CA GLY A 97 -12.54 14.02 29.07
C GLY A 97 -11.06 13.74 28.83
N HIS A 98 -10.66 12.48 28.62
CA HIS A 98 -9.27 12.13 28.28
C HIS A 98 -9.08 12.16 26.77
N VAL A 99 -7.90 12.59 26.30
CA VAL A 99 -7.56 12.61 24.87
C VAL A 99 -7.19 11.19 24.43
N VAL A 100 -7.74 10.74 23.30
CA VAL A 100 -7.31 9.47 22.71
C VAL A 100 -5.94 9.68 22.06
N TYR A 101 -4.95 8.85 22.37
CA TYR A 101 -3.62 8.93 21.76
C TYR A 101 -3.15 7.55 21.29
N PRO A 102 -2.77 7.39 20.01
CA PRO A 102 -3.01 8.30 18.88
C PRO A 102 -4.51 8.38 18.49
N CYS A 103 -5.05 9.56 18.25
CA CYS A 103 -6.46 9.76 17.92
C CYS A 103 -6.81 9.42 16.47
N GLY A 104 -8.11 9.22 16.23
CA GLY A 104 -8.68 9.10 14.89
C GLY A 104 -8.85 7.67 14.38
N LEU A 105 -9.66 7.54 13.33
CA LEU A 105 -10.08 6.26 12.76
C LEU A 105 -8.90 5.48 12.17
N ILE A 106 -7.91 6.18 11.60
CA ILE A 106 -6.75 5.53 10.98
C ILE A 106 -5.95 4.80 12.05
N ALA A 107 -5.55 5.50 13.12
CA ALA A 107 -4.75 4.92 14.18
C ALA A 107 -5.51 3.83 14.95
N ASN A 108 -6.78 4.06 15.27
CA ASN A 108 -7.61 3.07 15.98
C ASN A 108 -7.73 1.74 15.21
N SER A 109 -7.80 1.78 13.89
CA SER A 109 -7.98 0.56 13.07
C SER A 109 -6.67 -0.06 12.59
N MET A 110 -5.53 0.28 13.22
CA MET A 110 -4.22 -0.28 12.88
C MET A 110 -4.21 -1.80 12.82
N PHE A 111 -3.67 -2.34 11.72
CA PHE A 111 -3.39 -3.76 11.59
C PHE A 111 -2.46 -4.25 12.71
N ASN A 112 -2.91 -5.24 13.47
CA ASN A 112 -2.29 -5.66 14.73
C ASN A 112 -2.00 -7.18 14.81
N ASP A 113 -2.12 -7.94 13.72
CA ASP A 113 -1.51 -9.27 13.67
C ASP A 113 0.01 -9.10 13.76
N THR A 114 0.71 -10.05 14.39
CA THR A 114 2.18 -10.05 14.44
C THR A 114 2.72 -11.34 13.82
N ALA A 115 3.74 -11.21 12.96
CA ALA A 115 4.40 -12.36 12.34
C ALA A 115 5.82 -12.55 12.90
N SER A 116 6.21 -13.81 13.10
CA SER A 116 7.58 -14.20 13.47
C SER A 116 8.52 -14.10 12.27
N ASN A 117 9.82 -14.24 12.55
CA ASN A 117 10.80 -14.58 11.51
C ASN A 117 10.52 -16.00 11.00
N PHE A 118 11.06 -16.34 9.83
CA PHE A 118 10.82 -17.66 9.26
C PHE A 118 11.83 -18.67 9.79
N THR A 119 11.37 -19.86 10.12
CA THR A 119 12.23 -20.97 10.54
C THR A 119 12.13 -22.10 9.53
N SER A 120 13.24 -22.73 9.18
CA SER A 120 13.22 -23.87 8.26
C SER A 120 12.51 -25.08 8.87
N VAL A 121 11.79 -25.82 8.04
CA VAL A 121 11.08 -27.05 8.43
C VAL A 121 11.83 -28.24 7.90
N ASN A 122 12.18 -29.19 8.78
CA ASN A 122 12.88 -30.44 8.44
C ASN A 122 14.23 -30.23 7.72
N ALA A 123 14.91 -29.11 7.98
CA ALA A 123 16.27 -28.89 7.48
C ALA A 123 17.30 -29.60 8.38
N PRO A 124 18.41 -30.12 7.82
CA PRO A 124 19.48 -30.76 8.60
C PRO A 124 20.12 -29.82 9.63
N VAL A 125 20.16 -28.53 9.30
CA VAL A 125 20.58 -27.45 10.20
C VAL A 125 19.40 -26.47 10.30
N PRO A 126 18.92 -26.17 11.52
CA PRO A 126 17.90 -25.13 11.72
C PRO A 126 18.39 -23.80 11.16
N MET A 127 17.60 -23.20 10.27
CA MET A 127 17.88 -21.89 9.68
C MET A 127 16.76 -20.94 10.05
N THR A 128 17.13 -19.72 10.40
CA THR A 128 16.18 -18.63 10.62
C THR A 128 16.40 -17.56 9.56
N TYR A 129 15.33 -17.08 8.96
CA TYR A 129 15.35 -15.95 8.03
C TYR A 129 14.71 -14.75 8.72
N ASP A 130 15.55 -13.82 9.14
CA ASP A 130 15.15 -12.68 9.95
C ASP A 130 14.69 -11.50 9.09
N PHE A 131 13.55 -10.90 9.46
CA PHE A 131 13.08 -9.67 8.83
C PHE A 131 13.36 -8.47 9.72
N SER A 132 13.99 -7.44 9.15
CA SER A 132 14.08 -6.12 9.76
C SER A 132 12.71 -5.43 9.72
N ARG A 133 12.35 -4.82 10.85
CA ARG A 133 11.16 -3.96 11.01
C ARG A 133 11.50 -2.47 10.87
N VAL A 134 12.75 -2.16 10.53
CA VAL A 134 13.30 -0.82 10.35
C VAL A 134 13.65 -0.61 8.88
N GLY A 135 13.58 0.63 8.40
CA GLY A 135 13.80 0.95 6.99
C GLY A 135 12.65 0.51 6.07
N ILE A 136 11.45 0.36 6.61
CA ILE A 136 10.21 0.03 5.89
C ILE A 136 9.34 1.25 5.63
N ALA A 137 9.46 2.30 6.45
CA ALA A 137 8.77 3.58 6.24
C ALA A 137 9.58 4.51 5.34
N TRP A 138 8.89 5.38 4.59
CA TRP A 138 9.54 6.40 3.78
C TRP A 138 10.31 7.38 4.66
N PRO A 139 11.54 7.80 4.28
CA PRO A 139 12.30 8.79 5.05
C PRO A 139 11.55 10.11 5.29
N THR A 140 10.67 10.51 4.36
CA THR A 140 9.80 11.68 4.49
C THR A 140 8.64 11.46 5.46
N ASP A 141 8.10 10.25 5.53
CA ASP A 141 7.05 9.91 6.50
C ASP A 141 7.61 9.87 7.91
N ARG A 142 8.83 9.34 8.11
CA ARG A 142 9.49 9.32 9.43
C ARG A 142 9.58 10.70 10.09
N LYS A 143 9.79 11.76 9.29
CA LYS A 143 9.87 13.15 9.78
C LYS A 143 8.54 13.70 10.31
N LYS A 144 7.41 13.05 10.02
CA LYS A 144 6.08 13.48 10.45
C LYS A 144 5.72 12.98 11.85
N TYR A 145 6.49 12.06 12.41
CA TYR A 145 6.19 11.42 13.68
C TYR A 145 7.24 11.76 14.72
N GLY A 146 6.78 12.05 15.94
CA GLY A 146 7.62 12.38 17.08
C GLY A 146 7.22 11.62 18.33
N GLN A 147 8.13 11.57 19.31
CA GLN A 147 7.81 11.04 20.63
C GLN A 147 6.78 11.95 21.30
N THR A 148 5.77 11.36 21.92
CA THR A 148 4.72 12.09 22.62
C THR A 148 5.26 12.91 23.80
N GLN A 149 4.77 14.14 23.94
CA GLN A 149 5.02 15.01 25.09
C GLN A 149 3.80 15.08 26.02
N TYR A 150 2.76 14.27 25.79
CA TYR A 150 1.62 14.17 26.69
C TYR A 150 2.01 13.55 28.02
N SER A 151 1.38 14.02 29.11
CA SER A 151 1.41 13.32 30.39
C SER A 151 0.49 12.09 30.33
N LEU A 152 0.90 10.98 30.95
CA LEU A 152 0.13 9.71 30.95
C LEU A 152 -1.31 9.87 31.46
N SER A 153 -1.54 10.78 32.40
CA SER A 153 -2.88 11.06 32.95
C SER A 153 -3.83 11.75 31.98
N GLN A 154 -3.33 12.39 30.93
CA GLN A 154 -4.13 13.13 29.95
C GLN A 154 -4.65 12.25 28.82
N ILE A 155 -4.01 11.10 28.60
CA ILE A 155 -4.19 10.30 27.40
C ILE A 155 -4.66 8.88 27.71
N VAL A 156 -5.39 8.32 26.76
CA VAL A 156 -5.84 6.93 26.77
C VAL A 156 -5.63 6.29 25.40
N PRO A 157 -5.42 4.96 25.33
CA PRO A 157 -5.31 4.25 24.07
C PRO A 157 -6.61 4.33 23.26
N PRO A 158 -6.52 4.19 21.93
CA PRO A 158 -7.71 3.99 21.09
C PRO A 158 -8.54 2.80 21.53
N PRO A 159 -9.87 2.80 21.30
CA PRO A 159 -10.74 1.70 21.72
C PRO A 159 -10.28 0.30 21.29
N ASN A 160 -9.79 0.13 20.06
CA ASN A 160 -9.30 -1.16 19.57
C ASN A 160 -7.92 -1.54 20.13
N TRP A 161 -7.24 -0.61 20.80
CA TRP A 161 -5.95 -0.84 21.43
C TRP A 161 -6.13 -1.14 22.92
N ALA A 162 -7.27 -0.75 23.51
CA ALA A 162 -7.53 -0.79 24.94
C ALA A 162 -7.30 -2.16 25.57
N SER A 163 -7.64 -3.26 24.88
CA SER A 163 -7.43 -4.62 25.39
C SER A 163 -5.95 -4.96 25.65
N ARG A 164 -5.01 -4.26 25.00
CA ARG A 164 -3.56 -4.46 25.22
C ARG A 164 -3.03 -3.77 26.47
N TYR A 165 -3.78 -2.80 27.00
CA TYR A 165 -3.34 -1.96 28.10
C TYR A 165 -4.14 -2.29 29.37
N PRO A 166 -3.49 -2.38 30.55
CA PRO A 166 -4.20 -2.62 31.80
C PRO A 166 -5.29 -1.58 32.03
N ASN A 167 -6.52 -2.03 32.32
CA ASN A 167 -7.69 -1.16 32.52
C ASN A 167 -7.96 -0.18 31.36
N GLY A 168 -7.44 -0.46 30.16
CA GLY A 168 -7.55 0.42 29.00
C GLY A 168 -6.84 1.77 29.18
N ARG A 169 -5.78 1.85 29.99
CA ARG A 169 -5.01 3.09 30.22
C ARG A 169 -3.50 2.88 30.04
N TYR A 170 -2.81 3.94 29.64
CA TYR A 170 -1.36 3.98 29.67
C TYR A 170 -0.86 4.14 31.12
N ASN A 171 0.24 3.48 31.45
CA ASN A 171 0.94 3.60 32.74
C ASN A 171 2.46 3.51 32.54
N GLU A 172 3.24 3.64 33.60
CA GLU A 172 4.71 3.62 33.52
C GLU A 172 5.24 2.27 33.04
N GLU A 173 4.58 1.16 33.39
CA GLU A 173 4.97 -0.19 32.98
C GLU A 173 4.53 -0.53 31.54
N ASN A 174 3.50 0.13 31.03
CA ASN A 174 2.92 -0.03 29.70
C ASN A 174 2.64 1.36 29.10
N PRO A 175 3.71 2.12 28.76
CA PRO A 175 3.60 3.46 28.23
C PRO A 175 2.99 3.47 26.82
N PRO A 176 2.56 4.64 26.32
CA PRO A 176 2.19 4.78 24.92
C PRO A 176 3.38 4.42 24.01
N PRO A 177 3.12 3.87 22.80
CA PRO A 177 4.19 3.54 21.88
C PRO A 177 4.87 4.80 21.37
N ASP A 178 6.19 4.74 21.21
CA ASP A 178 6.93 5.80 20.54
C ASP A 178 6.70 5.75 19.02
N LEU A 179 5.87 6.67 18.53
CA LEU A 179 5.51 6.73 17.11
C LEU A 179 6.69 7.11 16.22
N SER A 180 7.75 7.74 16.76
CA SER A 180 8.93 8.15 15.98
C SER A 180 9.81 6.98 15.54
N THR A 181 9.76 5.87 16.28
CA THR A 181 10.51 4.64 15.99
C THR A 181 9.62 3.52 15.44
N MET A 182 8.30 3.61 15.64
CA MET A 182 7.34 2.59 15.21
C MET A 182 7.02 2.67 13.71
N GLU A 183 7.95 2.27 12.84
CA GLU A 183 7.78 2.37 11.37
C GLU A 183 6.54 1.63 10.82
N ARG A 184 6.12 0.51 11.44
CA ARG A 184 4.88 -0.21 11.07
C ARG A 184 3.63 0.67 11.23
N PHE A 185 3.62 1.55 12.23
CA PHE A 185 2.53 2.52 12.42
C PHE A 185 2.55 3.57 11.30
N MET A 186 3.73 4.08 10.95
CA MET A 186 3.88 5.03 9.84
C MET A 186 3.41 4.45 8.51
N VAL A 187 3.77 3.19 8.22
CA VAL A 187 3.30 2.44 7.05
C VAL A 187 1.78 2.29 7.06
N TRP A 188 1.17 2.08 8.23
CA TRP A 188 -0.29 2.01 8.36
C TRP A 188 -0.96 3.36 8.08
N MET A 189 -0.44 4.43 8.67
CA MET A 189 -0.95 5.80 8.52
C MET A 189 -0.83 6.33 7.09
N HIS A 190 0.11 5.81 6.29
CA HIS A 190 0.15 6.06 4.85
C HIS A 190 -1.01 5.34 4.14
N VAL A 191 -2.16 6.00 4.05
CA VAL A 191 -3.41 5.40 3.54
C VAL A 191 -3.29 4.84 2.12
N ALA A 192 -3.91 3.69 1.89
CA ALA A 192 -4.00 3.08 0.57
C ALA A 192 -5.11 3.74 -0.29
N ALA A 193 -4.87 3.84 -1.60
CA ALA A 193 -5.82 4.43 -2.55
C ALA A 193 -7.01 3.52 -2.90
N LEU A 194 -6.85 2.21 -2.74
CA LEU A 194 -7.83 1.18 -3.14
C LEU A 194 -8.16 0.27 -1.95
N PRO A 195 -9.34 -0.39 -1.93
CA PRO A 195 -9.76 -1.27 -0.84
C PRO A 195 -9.01 -2.61 -0.77
N ASP A 196 -8.28 -2.94 -1.83
CA ASP A 196 -7.35 -4.07 -1.88
C ASP A 196 -5.94 -3.51 -2.00
N PHE A 197 -5.16 -3.70 -0.94
CA PHE A 197 -3.84 -3.11 -0.84
C PHE A 197 -2.86 -4.01 -0.09
N ARG A 198 -1.58 -3.72 -0.28
CA ARG A 198 -0.48 -4.36 0.45
C ARG A 198 0.25 -3.31 1.26
N LYS A 199 0.69 -3.69 2.45
CA LYS A 199 1.54 -2.87 3.30
C LYS A 199 2.72 -3.70 3.77
N ILE A 200 3.88 -3.09 3.76
CA ILE A 200 5.13 -3.75 4.14
C ILE A 200 5.09 -4.03 5.65
N TRP A 201 5.47 -5.23 6.02
CA TRP A 201 5.57 -5.69 7.40
C TRP A 201 7.03 -5.76 7.86
N GLY A 202 7.91 -6.23 6.98
CA GLY A 202 9.34 -6.34 7.22
C GLY A 202 10.12 -6.55 5.94
N ARG A 203 11.43 -6.36 5.99
CA ARG A 203 12.35 -6.53 4.85
C ARG A 203 13.63 -7.22 5.29
N ASN A 204 14.23 -8.00 4.40
CA ASN A 204 15.61 -8.47 4.54
C ASN A 204 16.35 -8.10 3.25
N ASP A 205 17.40 -7.29 3.42
CA ASP A 205 18.17 -6.73 2.31
C ASP A 205 19.47 -7.49 2.03
N HIS A 206 19.86 -8.40 2.93
CA HIS A 206 21.19 -8.99 2.95
C HIS A 206 21.16 -10.46 2.52
N ASP A 207 20.10 -11.19 2.87
CA ASP A 207 20.05 -12.63 2.70
C ASP A 207 19.09 -13.07 1.60
N ASN A 208 19.45 -14.14 0.91
CA ASN A 208 18.57 -14.82 -0.02
C ASN A 208 17.66 -15.80 0.72
N LEU A 209 16.35 -15.75 0.46
CA LEU A 209 15.42 -16.74 0.99
C LEU A 209 15.50 -18.00 0.14
N VAL A 210 16.25 -19.00 0.61
CA VAL A 210 16.52 -20.24 -0.13
C VAL A 210 15.26 -21.07 -0.38
N ALA A 211 15.24 -21.78 -1.51
CA ALA A 211 14.20 -22.75 -1.82
C ALA A 211 14.12 -23.82 -0.73
N GLY A 212 12.91 -24.10 -0.25
CA GLY A 212 12.71 -25.00 0.87
C GLY A 212 11.37 -24.81 1.56
N ARG A 213 11.14 -25.55 2.64
CA ARG A 213 9.95 -25.44 3.48
C ARG A 213 10.25 -24.58 4.69
N TRP A 214 9.40 -23.59 4.91
CA TRP A 214 9.54 -22.56 5.94
C TRP A 214 8.29 -22.51 6.78
N ARG A 215 8.45 -22.10 8.04
CA ARG A 215 7.39 -21.91 9.02
C ARG A 215 7.37 -20.47 9.48
N VAL A 216 6.17 -19.93 9.65
CA VAL A 216 5.91 -18.64 10.30
C VAL A 216 4.81 -18.80 11.34
N ALA A 217 5.00 -18.19 12.50
CA ALA A 217 3.99 -18.04 13.53
C ALA A 217 3.35 -16.65 13.42
N ILE A 218 2.02 -16.60 13.40
CA ILE A 218 1.26 -15.35 13.28
C ILE A 218 0.26 -15.25 14.42
N ASP A 219 0.38 -14.24 15.29
CA ASP A 219 -0.66 -13.93 16.28
C ASP A 219 -1.83 -13.24 15.55
N MET A 220 -3.02 -13.85 15.58
CA MET A 220 -4.20 -13.38 14.84
C MET A 220 -5.06 -12.45 15.69
N ASN A 221 -4.71 -11.17 15.74
CA ASN A 221 -5.45 -10.14 16.49
C ASN A 221 -6.42 -9.32 15.61
N PHE A 222 -6.17 -9.26 14.30
CA PHE A 222 -6.94 -8.45 13.36
C PHE A 222 -8.06 -9.29 12.72
N ASP A 223 -9.29 -9.01 13.09
CA ASP A 223 -10.46 -9.76 12.62
C ASP A 223 -11.03 -9.16 11.31
N THR A 224 -10.81 -9.87 10.21
CA THR A 224 -11.32 -9.48 8.88
C THR A 224 -12.75 -9.93 8.60
N LEU A 225 -13.30 -10.84 9.41
CA LEU A 225 -14.65 -11.38 9.21
C LEU A 225 -15.70 -10.31 9.47
N LYS A 226 -15.43 -9.39 10.41
CA LYS A 226 -16.33 -8.27 10.78
C LYS A 226 -16.72 -7.37 9.61
N TYR A 227 -15.88 -7.24 8.60
CA TYR A 227 -16.13 -6.38 7.43
C TYR A 227 -16.14 -7.18 6.10
N GLY A 228 -16.19 -8.51 6.17
CA GLY A 228 -16.23 -9.37 4.98
C GLY A 228 -14.98 -9.25 4.10
N GLY A 229 -13.81 -9.03 4.70
CA GLY A 229 -12.53 -8.97 4.00
C GLY A 229 -11.67 -10.21 4.20
N THR A 230 -10.53 -10.23 3.52
CA THR A 230 -9.51 -11.27 3.68
C THR A 230 -8.16 -10.66 3.98
N LYS A 231 -7.30 -11.43 4.68
CA LYS A 231 -5.91 -11.08 4.93
C LYS A 231 -4.98 -12.14 4.37
N TRP A 232 -3.85 -11.71 3.80
CA TRP A 232 -2.86 -12.59 3.20
C TRP A 232 -1.47 -12.20 3.64
N LEU A 233 -0.61 -13.21 3.82
CA LEU A 233 0.83 -13.03 3.86
C LEU A 233 1.36 -13.05 2.42
N VAL A 234 2.13 -12.05 2.03
CA VAL A 234 2.66 -11.91 0.67
C VAL A 234 4.16 -11.69 0.74
N LEU A 235 4.91 -12.60 0.11
CA LEU A 235 6.35 -12.45 -0.10
C LEU A 235 6.62 -11.95 -1.51
N SER A 236 7.48 -10.95 -1.65
CA SER A 236 7.88 -10.43 -2.94
C SER A 236 9.32 -9.96 -2.92
N THR A 237 9.99 -10.10 -4.06
CA THR A 237 11.18 -9.34 -4.39
C THR A 237 10.78 -8.13 -5.26
N THR A 238 11.65 -7.15 -5.38
CA THR A 238 11.43 -5.98 -6.26
C THR A 238 12.27 -6.07 -7.52
N THR A 239 11.68 -5.70 -8.64
CA THR A 239 12.39 -5.33 -9.87
C THR A 239 12.49 -3.81 -9.95
N PRO A 240 13.26 -3.23 -10.89
CA PRO A 240 13.29 -1.78 -11.11
C PRO A 240 11.90 -1.16 -11.38
N LEU A 241 10.97 -1.93 -11.94
CA LEU A 241 9.57 -1.53 -12.18
C LEU A 241 8.63 -1.87 -11.00
N GLY A 242 9.19 -2.25 -9.85
CA GLY A 242 8.45 -2.67 -8.66
C GLY A 242 8.15 -4.17 -8.63
N GLY A 243 6.98 -4.53 -8.12
CA GLY A 243 6.54 -5.93 -8.03
C GLY A 243 6.01 -6.48 -9.36
N ARG A 244 5.64 -7.77 -9.37
CA ARG A 244 5.05 -8.42 -10.55
C ARG A 244 3.71 -7.77 -10.93
N ASN A 245 3.71 -7.01 -12.03
CA ASN A 245 2.51 -6.41 -12.60
C ASN A 245 2.52 -6.55 -14.14
N PRO A 246 1.77 -7.52 -14.73
CA PRO A 246 1.76 -7.72 -16.17
C PRO A 246 0.97 -6.64 -16.94
N TYR A 247 0.12 -5.86 -16.27
CA TYR A 247 -0.77 -4.89 -16.94
C TYR A 247 0.01 -3.84 -17.72
N MET A 248 1.12 -3.32 -17.17
CA MET A 248 1.93 -2.34 -17.90
C MET A 248 2.46 -2.93 -19.20
N GLY A 249 3.04 -4.14 -19.16
CA GLY A 249 3.56 -4.82 -20.34
C GLY A 249 2.48 -5.10 -21.38
N ILE A 250 1.31 -5.57 -20.95
CA ILE A 250 0.15 -5.81 -21.83
C ILE A 250 -0.31 -4.51 -22.50
N THR A 251 -0.41 -3.41 -21.75
CA THR A 251 -0.82 -2.11 -22.30
C THR A 251 0.18 -1.60 -23.35
N TYR A 252 1.49 -1.68 -23.09
CA TYR A 252 2.51 -1.29 -24.07
C TYR A 252 2.45 -2.15 -25.33
N MET A 253 2.27 -3.47 -25.21
CA MET A 253 2.10 -4.36 -26.35
C MET A 253 0.85 -3.99 -27.15
N ALA A 254 -0.28 -3.76 -26.49
CA ALA A 254 -1.53 -3.40 -27.15
C ALA A 254 -1.43 -2.08 -27.93
N ILE A 255 -0.84 -1.04 -27.33
CA ILE A 255 -0.60 0.25 -27.99
C ILE A 255 0.37 0.08 -29.16
N GLY A 256 1.45 -0.69 -28.98
CA GLY A 256 2.42 -0.98 -30.04
C GLY A 256 1.78 -1.68 -31.24
N THR A 257 0.95 -2.71 -30.99
CA THR A 257 0.20 -3.41 -32.04
C THR A 257 -0.77 -2.47 -32.77
N LEU A 258 -1.48 -1.61 -32.04
CA LEU A 258 -2.36 -0.61 -32.65
C LEU A 258 -1.59 0.37 -33.55
N CYS A 259 -0.44 0.86 -33.10
CA CYS A 259 0.41 1.76 -33.90
C CYS A 259 0.94 1.07 -35.17
N LEU A 260 1.37 -0.19 -35.09
CA LEU A 260 1.81 -0.97 -36.25
C LEU A 260 0.67 -1.20 -37.24
N PHE A 261 -0.52 -1.51 -36.74
CA PHE A 261 -1.72 -1.67 -37.56
C PHE A 261 -2.09 -0.38 -38.30
N LEU A 262 -2.14 0.75 -37.59
CA LEU A 262 -2.41 2.07 -38.20
C LEU A 262 -1.30 2.47 -39.19
N GLY A 263 -0.05 2.21 -38.86
CA GLY A 263 1.10 2.41 -39.75
C GLY A 263 0.95 1.64 -41.05
N LEU A 264 0.68 0.33 -40.97
CA LEU A 264 0.44 -0.52 -42.14
C LEU A 264 -0.76 -0.02 -42.97
N LEU A 265 -1.87 0.33 -42.32
CA LEU A 265 -3.05 0.85 -42.99
C LEU A 265 -2.74 2.15 -43.75
N PHE A 266 -2.02 3.08 -43.13
CA PHE A 266 -1.62 4.33 -43.79
C PHE A 266 -0.60 4.09 -44.91
N THR A 267 0.34 3.16 -44.74
CA THR A 267 1.28 2.77 -45.80
C THR A 267 0.54 2.15 -46.99
N ILE A 268 -0.37 1.20 -46.77
CA ILE A 268 -1.20 0.59 -47.83
C ILE A 268 -2.00 1.67 -48.54
N ARG A 269 -2.66 2.57 -47.81
CA ARG A 269 -3.43 3.67 -48.40
C ARG A 269 -2.54 4.58 -49.25
N HIS A 270 -1.34 4.90 -48.76
CA HIS A 270 -0.38 5.75 -49.47
C HIS A 270 0.13 5.07 -50.76
N CYS A 271 0.37 3.76 -50.75
CA CYS A 271 0.81 3.01 -51.93
C CYS A 271 -0.32 2.80 -52.96
N VAL A 272 -1.56 2.52 -52.52
CA VAL A 272 -2.69 2.23 -53.43
C VAL A 272 -3.31 3.51 -54.01
N LYS A 273 -3.39 4.60 -53.23
CA LYS A 273 -3.90 5.90 -53.69
C LYS A 273 -2.96 7.04 -53.27
N PRO A 274 -1.77 7.14 -53.91
CA PRO A 274 -0.83 8.21 -53.62
C PRO A 274 -1.44 9.56 -54.02
N ARG A 275 -1.57 10.47 -53.06
CA ARG A 275 -1.94 11.86 -53.32
C ARG A 275 -0.66 12.67 -53.52
N LYS A 276 -0.58 13.44 -54.61
CA LYS A 276 0.51 14.41 -54.77
C LYS A 276 0.41 15.48 -53.67
N LEU A 277 1.51 15.72 -52.97
CA LEU A 277 1.57 16.82 -52.00
C LEU A 277 1.35 18.14 -52.74
N GLY A 278 0.46 18.98 -52.20
CA GLY A 278 0.19 20.32 -52.76
C GLY A 278 -0.63 20.35 -54.06
N ASP A 279 -1.37 19.27 -54.39
CA ASP A 279 -2.19 19.24 -55.60
C ASP A 279 -3.34 20.28 -55.55
N LEU A 280 -3.25 21.30 -56.40
CA LEU A 280 -4.18 22.43 -56.51
C LEU A 280 -5.60 22.00 -56.94
N SER A 281 -5.78 20.81 -57.51
CA SER A 281 -7.11 20.30 -57.93
C SER A 281 -8.04 19.99 -56.75
N TYR A 282 -7.48 19.81 -55.55
CA TYR A 282 -8.23 19.60 -54.31
C TYR A 282 -8.54 20.89 -53.55
N LEU A 283 -8.09 22.06 -54.05
CA LEU A 283 -8.50 23.34 -53.48
C LEU A 283 -9.99 23.54 -53.75
N SER A 284 -10.75 23.88 -52.72
CA SER A 284 -12.21 23.97 -52.79
C SER A 284 -12.69 24.87 -53.93
N TRP A 285 -11.98 25.98 -54.20
CA TRP A 285 -12.31 26.91 -55.27
C TRP A 285 -11.93 26.49 -56.69
N ASN A 286 -11.16 25.41 -56.83
CA ASN A 286 -10.89 24.77 -58.11
C ASN A 286 -11.83 23.59 -58.38
N GLN A 287 -12.69 23.23 -57.42
CA GLN A 287 -13.69 22.15 -57.58
C GLN A 287 -14.99 22.68 -58.21
N PRO A 288 -15.71 21.85 -58.99
CA PRO A 288 -16.98 22.23 -59.58
C PRO A 288 -17.99 22.64 -58.49
N GLY A 289 -18.40 23.91 -58.51
CA GLY A 289 -19.30 24.53 -57.52
C GLY A 289 -18.61 25.38 -56.44
N GLY A 290 -17.28 25.37 -56.34
CA GLY A 290 -16.54 26.12 -55.32
C GLY A 290 -15.91 27.44 -55.77
N GLY A 291 -16.04 27.80 -57.05
CA GLY A 291 -15.35 28.95 -57.64
C GLY A 291 -15.50 30.23 -56.81
N LEU A 292 -14.37 30.88 -56.51
CA LEU A 292 -14.33 32.28 -56.08
C LEU A 292 -15.25 33.10 -57.02
N PRO A 293 -16.10 34.00 -56.49
CA PRO A 293 -17.00 34.79 -57.33
C PRO A 293 -16.19 35.44 -58.44
N LYS A 294 -16.55 35.15 -59.70
CA LYS A 294 -15.96 35.83 -60.86
C LYS A 294 -16.30 37.31 -60.71
N ASN A 295 -15.36 38.09 -60.18
CA ASN A 295 -15.44 39.53 -60.20
C ASN A 295 -15.26 39.99 -61.66
N THR A 296 -16.33 39.89 -62.42
CA THR A 296 -16.43 40.34 -63.82
C THR A 296 -16.56 41.86 -63.88
N LEU A 297 -15.81 42.60 -63.06
CA LEU A 297 -15.85 44.07 -63.02
C LEU A 297 -14.50 44.64 -62.54
N ARG A 298 -13.50 44.68 -63.42
CA ARG A 298 -12.59 45.83 -63.65
C ARG A 298 -11.37 45.42 -64.48
N ARG A 299 -11.54 45.44 -65.80
CA ARG A 299 -10.44 45.72 -66.74
C ARG A 299 -10.99 46.46 -67.97
N LYS A 300 -11.66 47.57 -67.71
CA LYS A 300 -11.81 48.70 -68.63
C LYS A 300 -11.47 49.94 -67.80
N HIS A 301 -10.64 50.82 -68.34
CA HIS A 301 -9.90 51.90 -67.67
C HIS A 301 -8.60 51.48 -67.00
N LEU A 302 -7.58 51.22 -67.82
CA LEU A 302 -6.29 51.89 -67.68
C LEU A 302 -5.53 51.70 -69.00
N HIS A 303 -5.05 52.80 -69.57
CA HIS A 303 -4.45 53.02 -70.90
C HIS A 303 -5.34 53.72 -71.94
N GLN A 304 -5.73 54.95 -71.60
CA GLN A 304 -5.60 56.10 -72.49
C GLN A 304 -4.60 57.04 -71.82
N GLU A 305 -3.35 56.94 -72.25
CA GLU A 305 -2.33 57.99 -72.49
C GLU A 305 -1.07 57.27 -72.99
#